data_AF-A0A7Y6X0T5-F1
#
_entry.id   AF-A0A7Y6X0T5-F1
#
_cell.length_a   1.000
_cell.length_b   1.000
_cell.length_c   1.000
_cell.angle_alpha   90.00
_cell.angle_beta   90.00
_cell.angle_gamma   90.00
#
_symmetry.space_group_name_H-M   'P 1'
#
loop_
_entity.id
_entity.type
_entity.pdbx_description
1 polymer ?
#
loop_
_entity_poly.entity_id
_entity_poly.type
_entity_poly.pdbx_seq_one_letter_code
_entity_poly.pdbx_strand_id
1 'polypeptide(L)'
;APPAPFHPGTPSGEFVEAAWRYLEDDEKTRTRFTHAFENRQDVLLGALDAAALTDEGYGVARHLLLELYAMLELGWPPGLTSINPAVLEADTDAPPVPQPLKDYADEVLFEAEQDEEQPLSSQELEVVRRLVHRGLAALWGARKER
;
A
#
# COMPACT_ATOMS: atom_id res chain seq x y z
N ALA A 1 -3.22 3.95 -20.26
CA ALA A 1 -2.44 5.22 -20.16
C ALA A 1 -2.32 5.57 -18.69
N PRO A 2 -1.25 6.26 -18.24
CA PRO A 2 -1.11 6.59 -16.82
C PRO A 2 -2.25 7.51 -16.35
N PRO A 3 -2.72 7.37 -15.09
CA PRO A 3 -3.75 8.25 -14.54
C PRO A 3 -3.23 9.68 -14.40
N ALA A 4 -4.15 10.66 -14.42
CA ALA A 4 -3.80 12.04 -14.11
C ALA A 4 -3.39 12.15 -12.63
N PRO A 5 -2.28 12.83 -12.29
CA PRO A 5 -1.86 12.97 -10.89
C PRO A 5 -2.90 13.73 -10.05
N PHE A 6 -3.08 13.33 -8.79
CA PHE A 6 -4.01 14.00 -7.87
C PHE A 6 -3.37 15.15 -7.09
N HIS A 7 -2.04 15.24 -7.03
CA HIS A 7 -1.34 16.33 -6.33
C HIS A 7 -1.81 17.74 -6.79
N PRO A 8 -2.08 18.70 -5.89
CA PRO A 8 -1.87 18.68 -4.42
C PRO A 8 -3.07 18.16 -3.60
N GLY A 9 -4.08 17.57 -4.24
CA GLY A 9 -5.30 17.08 -3.58
C GLY A 9 -5.18 15.67 -3.03
N THR A 10 -6.32 14.98 -3.03
CA THR A 10 -6.47 13.57 -2.61
C THR A 10 -6.89 12.71 -3.80
N PRO A 11 -6.51 11.43 -3.84
CA PRO A 11 -6.99 10.51 -4.87
C PRO A 11 -8.52 10.38 -4.84
N SER A 12 -9.12 10.30 -6.02
CA SER A 12 -10.51 9.88 -6.21
C SER A 12 -10.59 8.37 -6.46
N GLY A 13 -11.79 7.79 -6.41
CA GLY A 13 -11.98 6.39 -6.83
C GLY A 13 -11.58 6.17 -8.30
N GLU A 14 -11.89 7.11 -9.19
CA GLU A 14 -11.47 7.05 -10.60
C GLU A 14 -9.94 7.02 -10.77
N PHE A 15 -9.22 7.76 -9.92
CA PHE A 15 -7.75 7.73 -9.92
C PHE A 15 -7.25 6.34 -9.51
N VAL A 16 -7.79 5.77 -8.43
CA VAL A 16 -7.37 4.46 -7.90
C VAL A 16 -7.59 3.36 -8.93
N GLU A 17 -8.79 3.31 -9.50
CA GLU A 17 -9.16 2.37 -10.56
C GLU A 17 -8.26 2.49 -11.80
N ALA A 18 -7.98 3.73 -12.24
CA ALA A 18 -7.11 3.97 -13.38
C ALA A 18 -5.64 3.64 -13.07
N ALA A 19 -5.19 3.86 -11.83
CA ALA A 19 -3.85 3.52 -11.39
C ALA A 19 -3.65 2.00 -11.32
N TRP A 20 -4.62 1.27 -10.77
CA TRP A 20 -4.63 -0.19 -10.73
C TRP A 20 -4.53 -0.78 -12.13
N ARG A 21 -5.45 -0.44 -13.05
CA ARG A 21 -5.38 -0.90 -14.45
C ARG A 21 -4.04 -0.59 -15.12
N TYR A 22 -3.52 0.62 -14.90
CA TYR A 22 -2.24 1.00 -15.50
C TYR A 22 -1.07 0.16 -14.97
N LEU A 23 -1.05 -0.15 -13.68
CA LEU A 23 -0.02 -0.98 -13.05
C LEU A 23 -0.14 -2.46 -13.44
N GLU A 24 -1.35 -2.94 -13.74
CA GLU A 24 -1.59 -4.26 -14.31
C GLU A 24 -0.99 -4.37 -15.72
N ASP A 25 -1.28 -3.39 -16.58
CA ASP A 25 -0.88 -3.35 -17.99
C ASP A 25 0.62 -3.05 -18.21
N ASP A 26 1.24 -2.21 -17.38
CA ASP A 26 2.61 -1.71 -17.58
C ASP A 26 3.62 -2.40 -16.63
N GLU A 27 4.07 -3.59 -17.04
CA GLU A 27 5.07 -4.40 -16.31
C GLU A 27 6.36 -3.63 -16.01
N LYS A 28 6.81 -2.78 -16.95
CA LYS A 28 8.05 -2.01 -16.78
C LYS A 28 7.90 -1.00 -15.65
N THR A 29 6.76 -0.31 -15.60
CA THR A 29 6.47 0.64 -14.54
C THR A 29 6.29 -0.06 -13.20
N ARG A 30 5.58 -1.19 -13.18
CA ARG A 30 5.42 -2.04 -11.99
C ARG A 30 6.79 -2.47 -11.45
N THR A 31 7.66 -3.01 -12.28
CA THR A 31 9.02 -3.43 -11.91
C THR A 31 9.83 -2.27 -11.32
N ARG A 32 9.75 -1.08 -11.93
CA ARG A 32 10.41 0.12 -11.41
C ARG A 32 9.92 0.48 -10.01
N PHE A 33 8.61 0.41 -9.77
CA PHE A 33 8.05 0.70 -8.45
C PHE A 33 8.36 -0.39 -7.43
N THR A 34 8.41 -1.66 -7.83
CA THR A 34 8.90 -2.77 -6.99
C THR A 34 10.28 -2.47 -6.46
N HIS A 35 11.23 -2.15 -7.35
CA HIS A 35 12.59 -1.80 -6.91
C HIS A 35 12.61 -0.53 -6.04
N ALA A 36 11.80 0.49 -6.34
CA ALA A 36 11.77 1.69 -5.54
C ALA A 36 11.18 1.45 -4.14
N PHE A 37 10.16 0.60 -4.03
CA PHE A 37 9.54 0.18 -2.78
C PHE A 37 10.53 -0.61 -1.94
N GLU A 38 11.14 -1.65 -2.51
CA GLU A 38 12.15 -2.49 -1.86
C GLU A 38 13.33 -1.68 -1.35
N ASN A 39 13.81 -0.67 -2.09
CA ASN A 39 14.97 0.12 -1.68
C ASN A 39 14.66 1.26 -0.70
N ARG A 40 13.40 1.73 -0.62
CA ARG A 40 13.05 2.92 0.20
C ARG A 40 12.26 2.57 1.44
N GLN A 41 11.55 1.46 1.44
CA GLN A 41 10.61 1.09 2.50
C GLN A 41 11.10 -0.12 3.31
N ASP A 42 12.42 -0.25 3.50
CA ASP A 42 13.04 -1.27 4.36
C ASP A 42 12.38 -1.36 5.74
N VAL A 43 12.01 -0.23 6.32
CA VAL A 43 11.33 -0.15 7.62
C VAL A 43 9.97 -0.83 7.58
N LEU A 44 9.21 -0.65 6.50
CA LEU A 44 7.90 -1.27 6.33
C LEU A 44 8.05 -2.78 6.10
N LEU A 45 9.01 -3.18 5.26
CA LEU A 45 9.31 -4.60 5.01
C LEU A 45 9.76 -5.31 6.29
N GLY A 46 10.65 -4.70 7.07
CA GLY A 46 11.08 -5.24 8.36
C GLY A 46 9.94 -5.36 9.37
N ALA A 47 8.94 -4.47 9.33
CA ALA A 47 7.74 -4.59 10.16
C ALA A 47 6.85 -5.77 9.74
N LEU A 48 6.76 -6.07 8.43
CA LEU A 48 6.09 -7.27 7.94
C LEU A 48 6.84 -8.55 8.36
N ASP A 49 8.17 -8.56 8.24
CA ASP A 49 9.00 -9.69 8.64
C ASP A 49 8.87 -9.97 10.15
N ALA A 50 8.83 -8.92 10.97
CA ALA A 50 8.69 -9.02 12.42
C ALA A 50 7.30 -9.49 12.88
N ALA A 51 6.28 -9.40 12.02
CA ALA A 51 4.92 -9.84 12.34
C ALA A 51 4.75 -11.36 12.33
N ALA A 52 5.76 -12.12 11.87
CA ALA A 52 5.77 -13.58 11.84
C ALA A 52 4.51 -14.18 11.15
N LEU A 53 4.10 -13.55 10.05
CA LEU A 53 3.02 -14.03 9.18
C LEU A 53 3.43 -15.34 8.50
N THR A 54 2.44 -16.08 8.00
CA THR A 54 2.67 -17.13 6.98
C THR A 54 3.23 -16.52 5.69
N ASP A 55 3.75 -17.36 4.80
CA ASP A 55 4.23 -16.91 3.48
C ASP A 55 3.09 -16.25 2.68
N GLU A 56 1.88 -16.78 2.79
CA GLU A 56 0.66 -16.26 2.18
C GLU A 56 0.28 -14.89 2.77
N GLY A 57 0.19 -14.80 4.11
CA GLY A 57 -0.14 -13.55 4.80
C GLY A 57 0.89 -12.45 4.52
N TYR A 58 2.18 -12.80 4.52
CA TYR A 58 3.27 -11.90 4.14
C TYR A 58 3.16 -11.46 2.68
N GLY A 59 2.93 -12.41 1.77
CA GLY A 59 2.77 -12.17 0.34
C GLY A 59 1.66 -11.17 0.05
N VAL A 60 0.48 -11.38 0.63
CA VAL A 60 -0.68 -10.47 0.51
C VAL A 60 -0.35 -9.08 1.07
N ALA A 61 0.18 -9.00 2.29
CA ALA A 61 0.51 -7.72 2.93
C ALA A 61 1.53 -6.93 2.09
N ARG A 62 2.60 -7.58 1.66
CA ARG A 62 3.68 -6.99 0.89
C ARG A 62 3.21 -6.55 -0.49
N HIS A 63 2.43 -7.38 -1.18
CA HIS A 63 1.89 -7.07 -2.49
C HIS A 63 0.98 -5.84 -2.44
N LEU A 64 0.01 -5.84 -1.53
CA LEU A 64 -0.93 -4.73 -1.40
C LEU A 64 -0.24 -3.42 -1.01
N LEU A 65 0.73 -3.46 -0.09
CA LEU A 65 1.50 -2.26 0.29
C LEU A 65 2.38 -1.73 -0.87
N LEU A 66 2.91 -2.62 -1.71
CA LEU A 66 3.62 -2.25 -2.93
C LEU A 66 2.68 -1.54 -3.92
N GLU A 67 1.49 -2.09 -4.16
CA GLU A 67 0.50 -1.48 -5.06
C GLU A 67 0.09 -0.09 -4.56
N LEU A 68 -0.25 0.03 -3.28
CA LEU A 68 -0.60 1.31 -2.66
C LEU A 68 0.55 2.33 -2.76
N TYR A 69 1.80 1.90 -2.54
CA TYR A 69 2.98 2.74 -2.77
C TYR A 69 3.08 3.20 -4.23
N ALA A 70 2.89 2.30 -5.19
CA ALA A 70 2.95 2.62 -6.61
C ALA A 70 1.84 3.60 -7.05
N MET A 71 0.62 3.43 -6.55
CA MET A 71 -0.50 4.36 -6.76
C MET A 71 -0.17 5.75 -6.20
N LEU A 72 0.44 5.83 -5.02
CA LEU A 72 0.85 7.10 -4.43
C LEU A 72 1.98 7.76 -5.22
N GLU A 73 2.99 7.02 -5.70
CA GLU A 73 4.05 7.55 -6.57
C GLU A 73 3.51 8.04 -7.93
N LEU A 74 2.47 7.40 -8.48
CA LEU A 74 1.81 7.86 -9.71
C LEU A 74 1.02 9.17 -9.48
N GLY A 75 0.31 9.25 -8.36
CA GLY A 75 -0.58 10.37 -8.08
C GLY A 75 0.09 11.56 -7.40
N TRP A 76 1.28 11.36 -6.83
CA TRP A 76 2.07 12.38 -6.16
C TRP A 76 3.46 12.53 -6.82
N PRO A 77 3.58 13.31 -7.91
CA PRO A 77 4.82 13.44 -8.66
C PRO A 77 6.07 13.89 -7.87
N PRO A 78 5.97 14.66 -6.77
CA PRO A 78 7.13 14.90 -5.89
C PRO A 78 7.75 13.60 -5.33
N GLY A 79 6.96 12.53 -5.27
CA GLY A 79 7.33 11.21 -4.79
C GLY A 79 7.21 11.07 -3.28
N LEU A 80 7.54 9.88 -2.79
CA LEU A 80 7.53 9.56 -1.37
C LEU A 80 8.97 9.57 -0.80
N THR A 81 9.06 9.79 0.50
CA THR A 81 10.25 9.53 1.31
C THR A 81 10.18 8.13 1.92
N SER A 82 11.26 7.70 2.57
CA SER A 82 11.24 6.50 3.42
C SER A 82 10.33 6.74 4.63
N ILE A 83 9.54 5.74 4.99
CA ILE A 83 8.69 5.79 6.19
C ILE A 83 9.55 5.94 7.46
N ASN A 84 9.06 6.76 8.39
CA ASN A 84 9.59 6.83 9.75
C ASN A 84 9.07 5.64 10.58
N PRO A 85 9.94 4.80 11.17
CA PRO A 85 9.52 3.62 11.96
C PRO A 85 8.57 3.96 13.11
N ALA A 86 8.71 5.12 13.73
CA ALA A 86 7.84 5.54 14.83
C ALA A 86 6.35 5.65 14.42
N VAL A 87 6.07 5.84 13.13
CA VAL A 87 4.69 5.93 12.60
C VAL A 87 4.02 4.56 12.52
N LEU A 88 4.78 3.47 12.42
CA LEU A 88 4.23 2.11 12.40
C LEU A 88 3.88 1.60 13.81
N GLU A 89 4.56 2.10 14.83
CA GLU A 89 4.37 1.70 16.24
C GLU A 89 3.29 2.51 16.95
N ALA A 90 3.07 3.75 16.54
CA ALA A 90 2.08 4.62 17.19
C ALA A 90 0.64 4.26 16.78
N ASP A 91 -0.30 4.31 17.73
CA ASP A 91 -1.73 4.45 17.42
C ASP A 91 -1.95 5.91 16.96
N THR A 92 -1.63 6.19 15.70
CA THR A 92 -1.31 7.56 15.28
C THR A 92 -2.52 8.47 15.10
N ASP A 93 -2.36 9.76 15.45
CA ASP A 93 -3.14 10.92 15.00
C ASP A 93 -2.81 11.35 13.54
N ALA A 94 -2.33 10.43 12.67
CA ALA A 94 -2.01 10.77 11.28
C ALA A 94 -3.26 11.32 10.56
N PRO A 95 -3.12 12.32 9.66
CA PRO A 95 -4.24 12.81 8.89
C PRO A 95 -4.92 11.63 8.20
N PRO A 96 -6.27 11.59 8.18
CA PRO A 96 -6.98 10.42 7.73
C PRO A 96 -6.56 10.09 6.30
N VAL A 97 -6.12 8.85 6.10
CA VAL A 97 -5.88 8.31 4.76
C VAL A 97 -7.14 8.51 3.92
N PRO A 98 -7.02 8.95 2.65
CA PRO A 98 -8.14 9.11 1.75
C PRO A 98 -8.98 7.85 1.64
N GLN A 99 -10.31 8.00 1.75
CA GLN A 99 -11.24 6.87 1.72
C GLN A 99 -11.06 5.97 0.48
N PRO A 100 -10.85 6.47 -0.75
CA PRO A 100 -10.68 5.60 -1.92
C PRO A 100 -9.50 4.62 -1.83
N LEU A 101 -8.41 4.98 -1.13
CA LEU A 101 -7.28 4.06 -0.93
C LEU A 101 -7.58 3.03 0.16
N LYS A 102 -8.37 3.41 1.17
CA LYS A 102 -8.83 2.47 2.20
C LYS A 102 -9.81 1.45 1.61
N ASP A 103 -10.77 1.92 0.82
CA ASP A 103 -11.77 1.07 0.16
C ASP A 103 -11.08 0.02 -0.72
N TYR A 104 -10.11 0.44 -1.54
CA TYR A 104 -9.30 -0.48 -2.34
C TYR A 104 -8.56 -1.51 -1.48
N ALA A 105 -7.89 -1.08 -0.43
CA ALA A 105 -7.18 -1.99 0.46
C ALA A 105 -8.12 -2.99 1.14
N ASP A 106 -9.30 -2.54 1.58
CA ASP A 106 -10.29 -3.39 2.23
C ASP A 106 -10.93 -4.39 1.25
N GLU A 107 -11.13 -4.01 -0.01
CA GLU A 107 -11.60 -4.89 -1.08
C GLU A 107 -10.58 -5.99 -1.38
N VAL A 108 -9.30 -5.66 -1.63
CA VAL A 108 -8.25 -6.67 -1.87
C VAL A 108 -8.07 -7.61 -0.67
N LEU A 109 -8.16 -7.09 0.56
CA LEU A 109 -8.10 -7.94 1.76
C LEU A 109 -9.31 -8.86 1.90
N PHE A 110 -10.49 -8.41 1.49
CA PHE A 110 -11.67 -9.26 1.45
C PHE A 110 -11.52 -10.36 0.40
N GLU A 111 -11.01 -10.05 -0.80
CA GLU A 111 -10.72 -11.05 -1.83
C GLU A 111 -9.71 -12.10 -1.34
N ALA A 112 -8.64 -11.69 -0.65
CA ALA A 112 -7.66 -12.61 -0.07
C ALA A 112 -8.24 -13.54 1.02
N GLU A 113 -9.29 -13.12 1.72
CA GLU A 113 -10.02 -13.99 2.67
C GLU A 113 -10.87 -15.05 1.93
N GLN A 114 -11.38 -14.69 0.75
CA GLN A 114 -12.26 -15.54 -0.05
C GLN A 114 -11.50 -16.37 -1.10
N ASP A 115 -10.16 -16.33 -1.12
CA ASP A 115 -9.34 -17.06 -2.08
C ASP A 115 -9.61 -18.57 -2.00
N GLU A 116 -9.93 -19.20 -3.14
CA GLU A 116 -10.31 -20.61 -3.18
C GLU A 116 -9.12 -21.57 -3.05
N GLU A 117 -7.90 -21.12 -3.37
CA GLU A 117 -6.69 -21.93 -3.36
C GLU A 117 -5.94 -21.80 -2.02
N GLN A 118 -5.80 -20.57 -1.53
CA GLN A 118 -5.01 -20.21 -0.35
C GLN A 118 -5.67 -19.10 0.48
N PRO A 119 -6.85 -19.36 1.08
CA PRO A 119 -7.52 -18.36 1.90
C PRO A 119 -6.73 -18.05 3.17
N LEU A 120 -6.62 -16.76 3.50
CA LEU A 120 -6.10 -16.36 4.81
C LEU A 120 -7.08 -16.71 5.92
N SER A 121 -6.57 -17.23 7.04
CA SER A 121 -7.40 -17.42 8.23
C SER A 121 -7.88 -16.07 8.78
N SER A 122 -9.08 -16.00 9.35
CA SER A 122 -9.62 -14.73 9.88
C SER A 122 -8.68 -14.09 10.94
N GLN A 123 -8.00 -14.89 11.75
CA GLN A 123 -7.03 -14.38 12.74
C GLN A 123 -5.81 -13.72 12.07
N GLU A 124 -5.29 -14.35 11.03
CA GLU A 124 -4.16 -13.79 10.28
C GLU A 124 -4.58 -12.57 9.47
N LEU A 125 -5.76 -12.61 8.84
CA LEU A 125 -6.33 -11.48 8.11
C LEU A 125 -6.47 -10.24 8.99
N GLU A 126 -6.86 -10.39 10.26
CA GLU A 126 -6.89 -9.25 11.20
C GLU A 126 -5.50 -8.64 11.41
N VAL A 127 -4.45 -9.46 11.48
CA VAL A 127 -3.06 -8.98 11.59
C VAL A 127 -2.65 -8.26 10.30
N VAL A 128 -2.87 -8.90 9.14
CA VAL A 128 -2.58 -8.35 7.81
C VAL A 128 -3.31 -7.02 7.60
N ARG A 129 -4.62 -6.95 7.91
CA ARG A 129 -5.43 -5.72 7.80
C ARG A 129 -4.85 -4.57 8.61
N ARG A 130 -4.48 -4.83 9.88
CA ARG A 130 -3.84 -3.82 10.73
C ARG A 130 -2.52 -3.34 10.15
N LEU A 131 -1.68 -4.26 9.66
CA LEU A 131 -0.38 -3.91 9.07
C LEU A 131 -0.54 -3.10 7.79
N VAL A 132 -1.45 -3.51 6.90
CA VAL A 132 -1.74 -2.80 5.64
C VAL A 132 -2.27 -1.41 5.92
N HIS A 133 -3.24 -1.25 6.83
CA HIS A 133 -3.81 0.07 7.15
C HIS A 133 -2.77 1.00 7.80
N ARG A 134 -1.93 0.48 8.71
CA ARG A 134 -0.83 1.26 9.31
C ARG A 134 0.23 1.62 8.26
N GLY A 135 0.61 0.66 7.41
CA GLY A 135 1.55 0.90 6.32
C GLY A 135 1.03 1.94 5.33
N LEU A 136 -0.25 1.88 4.95
CA LEU A 136 -0.89 2.86 4.08
C LEU A 136 -0.91 4.26 4.73
N ALA A 137 -1.23 4.36 6.02
CA ALA A 137 -1.15 5.62 6.75
C ALA A 137 0.27 6.19 6.78
N ALA A 138 1.26 5.33 6.99
CA ALA A 138 2.67 5.72 6.97
C ALA A 138 3.13 6.19 5.58
N LEU A 139 2.76 5.46 4.52
CA LEU A 139 3.03 5.86 3.13
C LEU A 139 2.38 7.20 2.78
N TRP A 140 1.13 7.42 3.21
CA TRP A 140 0.44 8.68 3.03
C TRP A 140 1.12 9.84 3.76
N GLY A 141 1.64 9.61 4.97
CA GLY A 141 2.43 10.59 5.72
C GLY A 141 3.80 10.86 5.12
N ALA A 142 4.38 9.91 4.39
CA ALA A 142 5.74 10.00 3.84
C ALA A 142 5.84 10.78 2.51
N ARG A 143 4.73 11.29 1.98
CA ARG A 143 4.72 12.12 0.76
C ARG A 143 5.59 13.37 0.95
N LYS A 144 6.42 13.66 -0.04
CA LYS A 144 7.28 14.85 -0.01
C LYS A 144 6.44 16.12 -0.10
N GLU A 145 6.70 17.06 0.80
CA GLU A 145 6.23 18.44 0.67
C GLU A 145 6.91 19.08 -0.57
N ARG A 146 6.18 19.97 -1.26
CA ARG A 146 6.70 20.72 -2.40
C ARG A 146 7.25 22.06 -1.97
#